data_AF-A0A328WVH9-F1
#
_entry.id   AF-A0A328WVH9-F1
#
_cell.length_a   1.000
_cell.length_b   1.000
_cell.length_c   1.000
_cell.angle_alpha   90.00
_cell.angle_beta   90.00
_cell.angle_gamma   90.00
#
_symmetry.space_group_name_H-M   'P 1'
#
loop_
_entity.id
_entity.type
_entity.pdbx_description
1 polymer ?
#
loop_
_entity_poly.entity_id
_entity_poly.type
_entity_poly.pdbx_seq_one_letter_code
_entity_poly.pdbx_strand_id
1 'polypeptide(L)'
;MDLAAKKSELLDWLLHLKDESKLKKLIAFKSIIDNEVVAHTVSGYPIDKQEYVNMVKEADERISSGKYTTMEDLEKEIENW
;
A
#
# COMPACT_ATOMS: atom_id res chain seq x y z
N MET A 1 -14.21 -27.23 0.82
CA MET A 1 -13.78 -26.81 -0.53
C MET A 1 -12.32 -27.18 -0.69
N ASP A 2 -12.00 -27.92 -1.74
CA ASP A 2 -10.66 -28.40 -2.04
C ASP A 2 -9.72 -27.24 -2.41
N LEU A 3 -8.50 -27.25 -1.85
CA LEU A 3 -7.47 -26.25 -2.13
C LEU A 3 -7.10 -26.24 -3.62
N ALA A 4 -7.14 -27.40 -4.28
CA ALA A 4 -6.87 -27.51 -5.71
C ALA A 4 -7.93 -26.74 -6.54
N ALA A 5 -9.21 -26.84 -6.16
CA ALA A 5 -10.29 -26.13 -6.83
C ALA A 5 -10.13 -24.60 -6.74
N LYS A 6 -9.77 -24.08 -5.55
CA LYS A 6 -9.52 -22.65 -5.34
C LYS A 6 -8.32 -22.13 -6.17
N LYS A 7 -7.27 -22.95 -6.31
CA LYS A 7 -6.10 -22.60 -7.15
C LYS A 7 -6.48 -22.50 -8.63
N SER A 8 -7.29 -23.44 -9.12
CA SER A 8 -7.76 -23.44 -10.51
C SER A 8 -8.65 -22.23 -10.81
N GLU A 9 -9.56 -21.88 -9.90
CA GLU A 9 -10.42 -20.70 -10.03
C GLU A 9 -9.61 -19.39 -10.08
N LEU A 10 -8.60 -19.26 -9.22
CA LEU A 10 -7.71 -18.09 -9.23
C LEU A 10 -6.94 -17.97 -10.56
N LEU A 11 -6.40 -19.08 -11.07
CA LEU A 11 -5.68 -19.14 -12.34
C LEU A 11 -6.56 -18.71 -13.52
N ASP A 12 -7.79 -19.23 -13.59
CA ASP A 12 -8.73 -18.88 -14.64
C ASP A 12 -9.08 -17.39 -14.60
N TRP A 13 -9.35 -16.84 -13.40
CA TRP A 13 -9.58 -15.41 -13.23
C TRP A 13 -8.39 -14.56 -13.69
N LEU A 14 -7.17 -14.99 -13.37
CA LEU A 14 -5.94 -14.28 -13.73
C LEU A 14 -5.67 -14.28 -15.24
N LEU A 15 -5.96 -15.38 -15.93
CA LEU A 15 -5.85 -15.50 -17.39
C LEU A 15 -6.82 -14.58 -18.13
N HIS A 16 -7.99 -14.33 -17.56
CA HIS A 16 -9.00 -13.43 -18.11
C HIS A 16 -8.81 -11.96 -17.70
N LEU A 17 -7.86 -11.67 -16.80
CA LEU A 17 -7.58 -10.33 -16.33
C LEU A 17 -6.86 -9.52 -17.42
N LYS A 18 -7.58 -8.58 -18.04
CA LYS A 18 -7.03 -7.67 -19.08
C LYS A 18 -6.52 -6.35 -18.52
N ASP A 19 -6.69 -6.12 -17.22
CA ASP A 19 -6.34 -4.87 -16.54
C ASP A 19 -4.92 -4.99 -15.93
N GLU A 20 -3.95 -4.37 -16.60
CA GLU A 20 -2.55 -4.36 -16.18
C GLU A 20 -2.35 -3.71 -14.80
N SER A 21 -3.17 -2.72 -14.43
CA SER A 21 -3.10 -2.06 -13.12
C SER A 21 -3.47 -3.01 -11.99
N LYS A 22 -4.52 -3.83 -12.18
CA LYS A 22 -4.92 -4.85 -11.22
C LYS A 22 -3.87 -5.96 -11.10
N LEU A 23 -3.26 -6.37 -12.22
CA LEU A 23 -2.19 -7.36 -12.22
C LEU A 23 -0.96 -6.88 -11.44
N LYS A 24 -0.55 -5.61 -11.64
CA LYS A 24 0.55 -4.99 -10.89
C LYS A 24 0.28 -4.98 -9.38
N LYS A 25 -0.93 -4.62 -8.96
CA LYS A 25 -1.32 -4.66 -7.54
C LYS A 25 -1.24 -6.06 -6.96
N LEU A 26 -1.67 -7.08 -7.71
CA LEU A 26 -1.63 -8.48 -7.27
C LEU A 26 -0.18 -8.99 -7.12
N ILE A 27 0.70 -8.63 -8.05
CA ILE A 27 2.12 -9.00 -8.00
C ILE A 27 2.82 -8.32 -6.80
N ALA A 28 2.55 -7.03 -6.58
CA ALA A 28 3.06 -6.32 -5.41
C ALA A 28 2.57 -6.97 -4.11
N PHE A 29 1.27 -7.31 -4.05
CA PHE A 29 0.67 -8.01 -2.92
C PHE A 29 1.32 -9.38 -2.67
N LYS A 30 1.62 -10.15 -3.73
CA LYS A 30 2.37 -11.40 -3.61
C LYS A 30 3.76 -11.17 -3.03
N SER A 31 4.50 -10.18 -3.52
CA SER A 31 5.84 -9.85 -3.02
C SER A 31 5.81 -9.50 -1.52
N ILE A 32 4.76 -8.83 -1.08
CA ILE A 32 4.59 -8.42 0.32
C ILE A 32 4.12 -9.58 1.20
N ILE A 33 3.36 -10.54 0.68
CA ILE A 33 3.00 -11.77 1.42
C ILE A 33 4.20 -12.70 1.57
N ASP A 34 5.04 -12.79 0.52
CA ASP A 34 6.26 -13.60 0.58
C ASP A 34 7.30 -12.97 1.53
N ASN A 35 7.23 -11.65 1.73
CA ASN A 35 7.91 -10.92 2.79
C ASN A 35 7.05 -10.86 4.07
N GLU A 36 7.65 -10.56 5.22
CA GLU A 36 6.88 -10.37 6.45
C GLU A 36 6.15 -9.01 6.41
N VAL A 37 4.81 -9.05 6.47
CA VAL A 37 3.98 -7.84 6.57
C VAL A 37 4.10 -7.27 7.98
N VAL A 38 4.54 -6.01 8.09
CA VAL A 38 4.75 -5.34 9.39
C VAL A 38 3.74 -4.23 9.67
N ALA A 39 3.04 -3.72 8.64
CA ALA A 39 2.04 -2.65 8.78
C ALA A 39 1.04 -2.63 7.61
N HIS A 40 0.02 -1.77 7.71
CA HIS A 40 -0.93 -1.47 6.63
C HIS A 40 -1.11 0.04 6.45
N THR A 41 -1.32 0.49 5.22
CA THR A 41 -1.69 1.89 4.92
C THR A 41 -3.15 2.18 5.32
N VAL A 42 -3.54 3.45 5.32
CA VAL A 42 -4.95 3.87 5.50
C VAL A 42 -5.92 3.31 4.45
N SER A 43 -5.41 2.92 3.28
CA SER A 43 -6.19 2.25 2.22
C SER A 43 -6.20 0.71 2.34
N GLY A 44 -5.57 0.17 3.39
CA GLY A 44 -5.47 -1.27 3.64
C GLY A 44 -4.35 -1.97 2.87
N TYR A 45 -3.49 -1.25 2.15
CA TYR A 45 -2.37 -1.84 1.44
C TYR A 45 -1.34 -2.37 2.46
N PRO A 46 -0.93 -3.65 2.38
CA PRO A 46 0.07 -4.20 3.29
C PRO A 46 1.45 -3.60 2.99
N ILE A 47 2.27 -3.44 4.03
CA ILE A 47 3.58 -2.81 3.94
C ILE A 47 4.62 -3.75 4.53
N ASP A 48 5.70 -4.00 3.78
CA ASP A 48 6.83 -4.77 4.29
C ASP A 48 7.82 -3.92 5.09
N LYS A 49 8.81 -4.57 5.73
CA LYS A 49 9.78 -3.87 6.58
C LYS A 49 10.61 -2.82 5.85
N GLN A 50 10.98 -3.07 4.59
CA GLN A 50 11.81 -2.15 3.82
C GLN A 50 11.00 -0.92 3.41
N GLU A 51 9.78 -1.11 2.93
CA GLU A 51 8.85 -0.03 2.62
C GLU A 51 8.57 0.83 3.86
N TYR A 52 8.33 0.21 5.02
CA TYR A 52 8.08 0.94 6.27
C TYR A 52 9.26 1.84 6.66
N VAL A 53 10.49 1.33 6.58
CA VAL A 53 11.70 2.12 6.85
C VAL A 53 11.84 3.29 5.87
N ASN A 54 11.52 3.08 4.60
CA ASN A 54 11.57 4.16 3.60
C ASN A 54 10.54 5.24 3.89
N MET A 55 9.31 4.88 4.30
CA MET A 55 8.28 5.84 4.69
C MET A 55 8.72 6.73 5.86
N VAL A 56 9.41 6.15 6.86
CA VAL A 56 9.94 6.92 7.99
C VAL A 56 11.01 7.90 7.52
N LYS A 57 11.93 7.47 6.64
CA LYS A 57 12.96 8.35 6.07
C LYS A 57 12.37 9.49 5.25
N GLU A 58 11.38 9.20 4.42
CA GLU A 58 10.67 10.23 3.66
C GLU A 58 9.96 11.25 4.58
N ALA A 59 9.38 10.78 5.69
CA ALA A 59 8.79 11.67 6.68
C ALA A 59 9.84 12.59 7.33
N ASP A 60 11.00 12.04 7.71
CA ASP A 60 12.11 12.83 8.25
C ASP A 60 12.66 13.86 7.24
N GLU A 61 12.78 13.48 5.97
CA GLU A 61 13.17 14.39 4.89
C GLU A 61 12.14 15.51 4.67
N ARG A 62 10.84 15.20 4.76
CA ARG A 62 9.77 16.20 4.67
C ARG A 62 9.83 17.20 5.81
N ILE A 63 10.06 16.73 7.03
CA ILE A 63 10.24 17.60 8.20
C ILE A 63 11.47 18.50 7.99
N SER A 64 12.60 17.91 7.57
CA SER A 64 13.87 18.63 7.36
C SER A 64 13.78 19.66 6.23
N SER A 65 12.99 19.39 5.19
CA SER A 65 12.78 20.30 4.05
C SER A 65 11.69 21.35 4.27
N GLY A 66 11.08 21.41 5.45
CA GLY A 66 10.02 22.36 5.77
C GLY A 66 8.67 22.04 5.13
N LYS A 67 8.50 20.83 4.56
CA LYS A 67 7.25 20.34 3.96
C LYS A 67 6.35 19.67 4.99
N TYR A 68 6.10 20.37 6.09
CA TYR A 68 5.19 19.98 7.16
C TYR A 68 4.05 20.99 7.27
N THR A 69 2.93 20.56 7.83
CA THR A 69 1.79 21.41 8.16
C THR A 69 1.72 21.47 9.67
N THR A 70 1.67 22.68 10.25
CA THR A 70 1.47 22.82 11.70
C THR A 70 0.00 22.61 12.07
N MET A 71 -0.28 22.43 13.35
CA MET A 71 -1.68 22.37 13.84
C MET A 71 -2.46 23.63 13.46
N GLU A 72 -1.83 24.81 13.56
CA GLU A 72 -2.48 26.09 13.22
C GLU A 72 -2.78 26.20 11.72
N ASP A 73 -1.88 25.72 10.86
CA ASP A 73 -2.11 25.68 9.41
C ASP A 73 -3.27 24.74 9.06
N LEU A 74 -3.33 23.59 9.73
CA LEU A 74 -4.39 22.61 9.54
C LEU A 74 -5.77 23.15 10.00
N GLU A 75 -5.82 23.84 11.14
CA GLU A 75 -7.05 24.47 11.64
C GLU A 75 -7.60 25.48 10.62
N LYS A 76 -6.74 26.31 10.02
CA LYS A 76 -7.12 27.26 8.96
C LYS A 76 -7.59 26.58 7.67
N GLU A 77 -7.03 25.43 7.30
CA GLU A 77 -7.49 24.67 6.13
C GLU A 77 -8.88 24.07 6.36
N ILE A 78 -9.13 23.53 7.55
CA ILE A 78 -10.42 22.91 7.92
C ILE A 78 -11.55 23.96 7.91
N GLU A 79 -11.29 25.19 8.33
CA GLU A 79 -12.28 26.27 8.27
C GLU A 79 -12.77 26.59 6.84
N ASN A 80 -11.99 26.20 5.81
CA ASN A 80 -12.29 26.44 4.41
C ASN A 80 -12.84 25.20 3.66
N TRP A 81 -13.09 24.09 4.36
CA TRP A 81 -13.70 22.87 3.80
C TRP A 81 -15.21 22.83 4.02
#